data_AF-A0A3N5KVT7-F1
#
_entry.id   AF-A0A3N5KVT7-F1
#
_cell.length_a   1.000
_cell.length_b   1.000
_cell.length_c   1.000
_cell.angle_alpha   90.00
_cell.angle_beta   90.00
_cell.angle_gamma   90.00
#
_symmetry.space_group_name_H-M   'P 1'
#
loop_
_entity.id
_entity.type
_entity.pdbx_description
1 polymer ?
#
loop_
_entity_poly.entity_id
_entity_poly.type
_entity_poly.pdbx_seq_one_letter_code
_entity_poly.pdbx_strand_id
1 'polypeptide(L)'
;MTARSRVVIQKALSADHQVSLAETSRRGHATRLAQGAAADGVDVVVVLGGDGTQNEAANGLARTETALAVLPGGSTNVFARTIGLPNDPIEATGVLLDALAKQSMRKIGLGSVNDRYFLFHTGVGFDAAVVRQVERRDTFKRWFGHPLFIYATVVTWLRHYDRRHPHFGVHFHDGVVDDGYFTVAM
;
A
#
# COMPACT_ATOMS: atom_id res chain seq x y z
N MET A 1 -15.33 -3.45 -6.03
CA MET A 1 -15.09 -4.88 -6.38
C MET A 1 -16.37 -5.67 -6.16
N THR A 2 -16.77 -6.52 -7.11
CA THR A 2 -18.00 -7.31 -7.00
C THR A 2 -17.70 -8.72 -6.48
N ALA A 3 -18.68 -9.38 -5.86
CA ALA A 3 -18.57 -10.79 -5.46
C ALA A 3 -18.24 -11.70 -6.66
N ARG A 4 -18.77 -11.35 -7.85
CA ARG A 4 -18.51 -12.07 -9.10
C ARG A 4 -17.03 -12.03 -9.49
N SER A 5 -16.39 -10.86 -9.43
CA SER A 5 -14.97 -10.72 -9.78
C SER A 5 -14.08 -11.61 -8.92
N ARG A 6 -14.34 -11.66 -7.60
CA ARG A 6 -13.59 -12.52 -6.69
C ARG A 6 -13.71 -14.00 -7.04
N VAL A 7 -14.93 -14.48 -7.34
CA VAL A 7 -15.14 -15.89 -7.72
C VAL A 7 -14.40 -16.23 -9.01
N VAL A 8 -14.38 -15.33 -10.00
CA VAL A 8 -13.64 -15.52 -11.25
C VAL A 8 -12.15 -15.64 -10.98
N ILE A 9 -11.57 -14.72 -10.20
CA ILE A 9 -10.14 -14.73 -9.86
C ILE A 9 -9.75 -16.00 -9.11
N GLN A 10 -10.55 -16.37 -8.11
CA GLN A 10 -10.31 -17.60 -7.36
C GLN A 10 -10.33 -18.83 -8.28
N LYS A 11 -11.37 -18.98 -9.12
CA LYS A 11 -11.46 -20.10 -10.05
C LYS A 11 -10.29 -20.13 -11.04
N ALA A 12 -9.86 -18.98 -11.54
CA ALA A 12 -8.75 -18.90 -12.47
C ALA A 12 -7.43 -19.33 -11.80
N LEU A 13 -7.15 -18.86 -10.58
CA LEU A 13 -5.95 -19.27 -9.83
C LEU A 13 -6.01 -20.75 -9.43
N SER A 14 -7.19 -21.27 -9.06
CA SER A 14 -7.37 -22.67 -8.66
C SER A 14 -7.27 -23.67 -9.82
N ALA A 15 -7.19 -23.22 -11.07
CA ALA A 15 -7.07 -24.11 -12.22
C ALA A 15 -5.74 -24.89 -12.19
N ASP A 16 -4.64 -24.19 -11.89
CA ASP A 16 -3.28 -24.75 -11.94
C ASP A 16 -2.53 -24.67 -10.59
N HIS A 17 -3.17 -24.11 -9.55
CA HIS A 17 -2.54 -23.89 -8.25
C HIS A 17 -3.41 -24.36 -7.08
N GLN A 18 -2.75 -24.77 -5.99
CA GLN A 18 -3.43 -24.99 -4.70
C GLN A 18 -3.72 -23.63 -4.06
N VAL A 19 -4.99 -23.25 -4.00
CA VAL A 19 -5.41 -21.93 -3.52
C VAL A 19 -6.18 -22.05 -2.22
N SER A 20 -5.67 -21.39 -1.17
CA SER A 20 -6.43 -21.10 0.05
C SER A 20 -6.89 -19.65 0.04
N LEU A 21 -8.13 -19.41 0.48
CA LEU A 21 -8.75 -18.09 0.50
C LEU A 21 -8.94 -17.61 1.93
N ALA A 22 -8.40 -16.43 2.23
CA ALA A 22 -8.56 -15.78 3.52
C ALA A 22 -9.16 -14.37 3.35
N GLU A 23 -10.13 -14.04 4.20
CA GLU A 23 -10.75 -12.70 4.22
C GLU A 23 -10.19 -11.84 5.35
N THR A 24 -9.81 -10.61 5.02
CA THR A 24 -9.45 -9.61 6.02
C THR A 24 -10.72 -9.06 6.68
N SER A 25 -10.72 -8.97 8.01
CA SER A 25 -11.86 -8.50 8.81
C SER A 25 -11.63 -7.15 9.48
N ARG A 26 -10.37 -6.72 9.60
CA ARG A 26 -9.97 -5.47 10.25
C ARG A 26 -8.59 -5.02 9.76
N ARG A 27 -8.26 -3.76 10.05
CA ARG A 27 -6.91 -3.21 9.85
C ARG A 27 -5.85 -4.06 10.56
N GLY A 28 -4.71 -4.26 9.91
CA GLY A 28 -3.60 -5.10 10.36
C GLY A 28 -3.85 -6.61 10.21
N HIS A 29 -5.03 -7.04 9.72
CA HIS A 29 -5.30 -8.46 9.55
C HIS A 29 -4.50 -9.05 8.37
N ALA A 30 -4.28 -8.29 7.29
CA ALA A 30 -3.51 -8.79 6.16
C ALA A 30 -2.06 -9.11 6.53
N THR A 31 -1.44 -8.32 7.43
CA THR A 31 -0.10 -8.60 7.96
C THR A 31 -0.04 -9.96 8.65
N ARG A 32 -1.00 -10.24 9.55
CA ARG A 32 -1.04 -11.52 10.28
C ARG A 32 -1.30 -12.72 9.37
N LEU A 33 -2.18 -12.57 8.39
CA LEU A 33 -2.46 -13.62 7.40
C LEU A 33 -1.22 -13.91 6.55
N ALA A 34 -0.53 -12.87 6.10
CA ALA A 34 0.67 -13.02 5.27
C ALA A 34 1.84 -13.65 6.07
N GLN A 35 2.01 -13.27 7.34
CA GLN A 35 2.98 -13.91 8.25
C GLN A 35 2.67 -15.40 8.45
N GLY A 36 1.39 -15.74 8.66
CA GLY A 36 0.96 -17.13 8.79
C GLY A 36 1.26 -17.93 7.52
N ALA A 37 0.87 -17.39 6.35
CA ALA A 37 1.17 -18.02 5.06
C ALA A 37 2.67 -18.25 4.84
N ALA A 38 3.52 -17.28 5.21
CA ALA A 38 4.96 -17.45 5.12
C ALA A 38 5.50 -18.52 6.08
N ALA A 39 4.97 -18.59 7.31
CA ALA A 39 5.33 -19.64 8.26
C ALA A 39 4.87 -21.04 7.81
N ASP A 40 3.75 -21.11 7.10
CA ASP A 40 3.20 -22.34 6.52
C ASP A 40 3.91 -22.77 5.22
N GLY A 41 4.92 -22.00 4.77
CA GLY A 41 5.70 -22.32 3.57
C GLY A 41 4.98 -22.05 2.26
N VAL A 42 4.01 -21.14 2.23
CA VAL A 42 3.31 -20.74 1.00
C VAL A 42 4.27 -20.02 0.06
N ASP A 43 4.26 -20.38 -1.22
CA ASP A 43 5.13 -19.80 -2.24
C ASP A 43 4.75 -18.35 -2.58
N VAL A 44 3.45 -18.08 -2.73
CA VAL A 44 2.92 -16.79 -3.19
C VAL A 44 1.67 -16.39 -2.41
N VAL A 45 1.68 -15.21 -1.83
CA VAL A 45 0.51 -14.54 -1.26
C VAL A 45 -0.05 -13.55 -2.27
N VAL A 46 -1.27 -13.82 -2.75
CA VAL A 46 -1.99 -12.93 -3.67
C VAL A 46 -2.93 -12.02 -2.88
N VAL A 47 -2.72 -10.71 -2.97
CA VAL A 47 -3.50 -9.70 -2.25
C VAL A 47 -4.43 -8.97 -3.21
N LEU A 48 -5.72 -9.30 -3.14
CA LEU A 48 -6.77 -8.58 -3.81
C LEU A 48 -7.33 -7.47 -2.90
N GLY A 49 -6.86 -6.24 -3.07
CA GLY A 49 -7.19 -5.14 -2.17
C GLY A 49 -6.60 -3.80 -2.61
N GLY A 50 -6.82 -2.76 -1.81
CA GLY A 50 -6.20 -1.44 -2.03
C GLY A 50 -4.78 -1.36 -1.49
N ASP A 51 -4.13 -0.21 -1.71
CA ASP A 51 -2.72 0.04 -1.31
C ASP A 51 -2.45 -0.24 0.17
N GLY A 52 -3.42 0.04 1.06
CA GLY A 52 -3.30 -0.25 2.49
C GLY A 52 -3.18 -1.75 2.78
N THR A 53 -4.04 -2.57 2.18
CA THR A 53 -4.02 -4.04 2.35
C THR A 53 -2.76 -4.64 1.73
N GLN A 54 -2.36 -4.14 0.56
CA GLN A 54 -1.11 -4.54 -0.10
C GLN A 54 0.10 -4.23 0.78
N ASN A 55 0.15 -3.04 1.38
CA ASN A 55 1.24 -2.65 2.28
C ASN A 55 1.24 -3.44 3.59
N GLU A 56 0.07 -3.75 4.16
CA GLU A 56 -0.04 -4.62 5.33
C GLU A 56 0.53 -6.02 5.05
N ALA A 57 0.19 -6.62 3.91
CA ALA A 57 0.73 -7.93 3.51
C ALA A 57 2.24 -7.85 3.25
N ALA A 58 2.72 -6.80 2.58
CA ALA A 58 4.16 -6.57 2.37
C ALA A 58 4.94 -6.49 3.68
N ASN A 59 4.40 -5.84 4.72
CA ASN A 59 5.01 -5.83 6.05
C ASN A 59 5.05 -7.22 6.70
N GLY A 60 4.04 -8.06 6.42
CA GLY A 60 3.99 -9.42 6.94
C GLY A 60 4.97 -10.39 6.26
N LEU A 61 5.32 -10.11 5.00
CA LEU A 61 6.25 -10.91 4.18
C LEU A 61 7.65 -10.31 4.12
N ALA A 62 7.88 -9.14 4.70
CA ALA A 62 9.18 -8.52 4.68
C ALA A 62 10.20 -9.46 5.33
N ARG A 63 11.30 -9.74 4.61
CA ARG A 63 12.36 -10.68 5.02
C ARG A 63 11.95 -12.16 5.05
N THR A 64 10.90 -12.55 4.35
CA THR A 64 10.58 -13.97 4.07
C THR A 64 10.87 -14.29 2.60
N GLU A 65 10.88 -15.58 2.25
CA GLU A 65 11.02 -16.04 0.86
C GLU A 65 9.66 -16.12 0.12
N THR A 66 8.55 -15.97 0.85
CA THR A 66 7.20 -15.97 0.27
C THR A 66 6.97 -14.72 -0.55
N ALA A 67 6.60 -14.91 -1.81
CA ALA A 67 6.39 -13.80 -2.71
C ALA A 67 5.05 -13.08 -2.49
N LEU A 68 5.06 -11.78 -2.77
CA LEU A 68 3.85 -10.96 -2.79
C LEU A 68 3.40 -10.75 -4.25
N ALA A 69 2.17 -11.16 -4.54
CA ALA A 69 1.44 -10.73 -5.74
C ALA A 69 0.30 -9.80 -5.32
N VAL A 70 0.07 -8.73 -6.10
CA VAL A 70 -0.99 -7.76 -5.81
C VAL A 70 -2.00 -7.73 -6.95
N LEU A 71 -3.28 -7.62 -6.61
CA LEU A 71 -4.37 -7.40 -7.55
C LEU A 71 -5.15 -6.15 -7.15
N PRO A 72 -5.49 -5.26 -8.10
CA PRO A 72 -6.21 -4.02 -7.81
C PRO A 72 -7.60 -4.29 -7.20
N GLY A 73 -7.79 -3.94 -5.93
CA GLY A 73 -9.09 -4.04 -5.25
C GLY A 73 -9.57 -2.74 -4.61
N GLY A 74 -8.72 -1.70 -4.59
CA GLY A 74 -9.00 -0.38 -4.04
C GLY A 74 -9.33 0.67 -5.10
N SER A 75 -9.42 1.93 -4.67
CA SER A 75 -9.74 3.07 -5.54
C SER A 75 -8.54 3.61 -6.34
N THR A 76 -7.34 3.56 -5.77
CA THR A 76 -6.14 4.19 -6.37
C THR A 76 -5.16 3.16 -6.93
N ASN A 77 -4.86 2.10 -6.17
CA ASN A 77 -3.99 0.98 -6.56
C ASN A 77 -2.64 1.46 -7.10
N VAL A 78 -2.02 2.44 -6.41
CA VAL A 78 -0.77 3.07 -6.80
C VAL A 78 0.30 2.02 -7.03
N PHE A 79 0.53 1.14 -6.06
CA PHE A 79 1.62 0.18 -6.16
C PHE A 79 1.44 -0.80 -7.33
N ALA A 80 0.23 -1.35 -7.50
CA ALA A 80 -0.10 -2.22 -8.63
C ALA A 80 0.18 -1.55 -9.98
N ARG A 81 -0.21 -0.27 -10.13
CA ARG A 81 0.08 0.52 -11.34
C ARG A 81 1.57 0.79 -11.53
N THR A 82 2.29 1.10 -10.44
CA THR A 82 3.73 1.35 -10.48
C THR A 82 4.51 0.14 -10.98
N ILE A 83 4.08 -1.09 -10.64
CA ILE A 83 4.70 -2.32 -11.15
C ILE A 83 4.17 -2.75 -12.53
N GLY A 84 3.32 -1.93 -13.16
CA GLY A 84 2.84 -2.13 -14.52
C GLY A 84 1.58 -3.00 -14.66
N LEU A 85 0.84 -3.27 -13.57
CA LEU A 85 -0.40 -4.02 -13.67
C LEU A 85 -1.57 -3.17 -14.20
N PRO A 86 -2.48 -3.77 -14.98
CA PRO A 86 -3.77 -3.17 -15.31
C PRO A 86 -4.55 -2.79 -14.03
N ASN A 87 -5.43 -1.79 -14.14
CA ASN A 87 -6.33 -1.42 -13.04
C ASN A 87 -7.54 -2.35 -12.91
N ASP A 88 -7.92 -3.06 -13.97
CA ASP A 88 -8.96 -4.07 -13.89
C ASP A 88 -8.42 -5.34 -13.21
N PRO A 89 -9.06 -5.84 -12.14
CA PRO A 89 -8.56 -7.00 -11.40
C PRO A 89 -8.58 -8.30 -12.21
N ILE A 90 -9.46 -8.45 -13.19
CA ILE A 90 -9.51 -9.66 -14.04
C ILE A 90 -8.34 -9.62 -15.03
N GLU A 91 -8.11 -8.49 -15.67
CA GLU A 91 -6.94 -8.29 -16.55
C GLU A 91 -5.62 -8.47 -15.77
N ALA A 92 -5.51 -7.88 -14.57
CA ALA A 92 -4.35 -8.06 -13.71
C ALA A 92 -4.15 -9.52 -13.28
N THR A 93 -5.23 -10.29 -13.13
CA THR A 93 -5.16 -11.73 -12.84
C THR A 93 -4.59 -12.50 -14.03
N GLY A 94 -4.94 -12.15 -15.26
CA GLY A 94 -4.32 -12.73 -16.46
C GLY A 94 -2.80 -12.49 -16.49
N VAL A 95 -2.36 -11.26 -16.21
CA VAL A 95 -0.93 -10.93 -16.13
C VAL A 95 -0.23 -11.72 -15.00
N LEU A 96 -0.89 -11.88 -13.86
CA LEU A 96 -0.36 -12.68 -12.75
C LEU A 96 -0.21 -14.16 -13.13
N LEU A 97 -1.22 -14.76 -13.76
CA LEU A 97 -1.16 -16.16 -14.21
C LEU A 97 -0.02 -16.38 -15.21
N ASP A 98 0.15 -15.47 -16.18
CA ASP A 98 1.27 -15.51 -17.13
C ASP A 98 2.64 -15.41 -16.42
N ALA A 99 2.74 -14.58 -15.38
CA ALA A 99 3.96 -14.43 -14.60
C ALA A 99 4.25 -15.70 -13.76
N LEU A 100 3.22 -16.31 -13.16
CA LEU A 100 3.34 -17.56 -12.41
C LEU A 100 3.77 -18.73 -13.31
N ALA A 101 3.15 -18.87 -14.48
CA ALA A 101 3.51 -19.90 -15.46
C ALA A 101 4.96 -19.80 -15.94
N LYS A 102 5.49 -18.56 -16.04
CA LYS A 102 6.88 -18.28 -16.43
C LYS A 102 7.86 -18.24 -15.25
N GLN A 103 7.39 -18.45 -14.02
CA GLN A 103 8.15 -18.26 -12.78
C GLN A 103 8.87 -16.89 -12.73
N SER A 104 8.20 -15.86 -13.24
CA SER A 104 8.76 -14.51 -13.41
C SER A 104 8.65 -13.72 -12.10
N MET A 105 9.67 -13.87 -11.25
CA MET A 105 9.74 -13.21 -9.94
C MET A 105 10.82 -12.11 -9.94
N ARG A 106 10.52 -10.97 -9.30
CA ARG A 106 11.48 -9.86 -9.16
C ARG A 106 11.55 -9.38 -7.72
N LYS A 107 12.77 -9.13 -7.24
CA LYS A 107 13.01 -8.47 -5.95
C LYS A 107 12.68 -6.98 -6.08
N ILE A 108 11.91 -6.46 -5.13
CA ILE A 108 11.54 -5.04 -5.06
C ILE A 108 12.11 -4.48 -3.76
N GLY A 109 12.74 -3.31 -3.83
CA GLY A 109 13.20 -2.59 -2.64
C GLY A 109 12.02 -2.07 -1.83
N LEU A 110 12.06 -2.27 -0.51
CA LEU A 110 11.09 -1.70 0.41
C LEU A 110 11.70 -0.49 1.11
N GLY A 111 10.94 0.59 1.20
CA GLY A 111 11.29 1.65 2.13
C GLY A 111 10.95 1.25 3.56
N SER A 112 11.68 1.79 4.55
CA SER A 112 11.41 1.54 5.97
C SER A 112 11.49 2.83 6.78
N VAL A 113 10.55 3.00 7.71
CA VAL A 113 10.55 4.09 8.70
C VAL A 113 10.11 3.49 10.03
N ASN A 114 10.90 3.68 11.10
CA ASN A 114 10.59 3.19 12.45
C ASN A 114 10.17 1.70 12.45
N ASP A 115 10.97 0.85 11.81
CA ASP A 115 10.75 -0.60 11.67
C ASP A 115 9.50 -1.03 10.90
N ARG A 116 8.82 -0.09 10.21
CA ARG A 116 7.66 -0.36 9.37
C ARG A 116 8.00 -0.13 7.90
N TYR A 117 7.65 -1.10 7.06
CA TYR A 117 7.89 -1.04 5.62
C TYR A 117 6.80 -0.27 4.87
N PHE A 118 7.17 0.31 3.72
CA PHE A 118 6.26 0.90 2.75
C PHE A 118 6.63 0.53 1.31
N LEU A 119 5.61 0.35 0.47
CA LEU A 119 5.74 -0.11 -0.91
C LEU A 119 6.04 1.00 -1.93
N PHE A 120 5.57 2.23 -1.70
CA PHE A 120 5.65 3.28 -2.74
C PHE A 120 6.03 4.67 -2.22
N HIS A 121 5.52 5.11 -1.07
CA HIS A 121 5.79 6.45 -0.57
C HIS A 121 5.64 6.54 0.96
N THR A 122 6.44 7.41 1.57
CA THR A 122 6.29 7.89 2.93
C THR A 122 6.36 9.42 2.93
N GLY A 123 5.57 10.05 3.78
CA GLY A 123 5.41 11.50 3.84
C GLY A 123 5.65 12.03 5.24
N VAL A 124 6.28 13.21 5.35
CA VAL A 124 6.54 13.90 6.62
C VAL A 124 6.23 15.39 6.49
N GLY A 125 5.83 16.01 7.59
CA GLY A 125 5.49 17.44 7.61
C GLY A 125 4.07 17.70 7.11
N PHE A 126 3.94 18.56 6.10
CA PHE A 126 2.65 19.12 5.72
C PHE A 126 1.68 18.07 5.14
N ASP A 127 2.16 17.21 4.25
CA ASP A 127 1.34 16.17 3.62
C ASP A 127 0.83 15.16 4.68
N ALA A 128 1.68 14.75 5.61
CA ALA A 128 1.31 13.90 6.74
C ALA A 128 0.28 14.59 7.66
N ALA A 129 0.42 15.89 7.89
CA ALA A 129 -0.54 16.66 8.67
C ALA A 129 -1.92 16.72 7.97
N VAL A 130 -1.96 16.86 6.65
CA VAL A 130 -3.19 16.80 5.85
C VAL A 130 -3.82 15.41 5.92
N VAL A 131 -3.04 14.36 5.71
CA VAL A 131 -3.53 12.96 5.80
C VAL A 131 -4.13 12.69 7.18
N ARG A 132 -3.46 13.12 8.26
CA ARG A 132 -3.98 13.01 9.63
C ARG A 132 -5.33 13.71 9.81
N GLN A 133 -5.53 14.88 9.21
CA GLN A 133 -6.81 15.59 9.26
C GLN A 133 -7.92 14.88 8.48
N VAL A 134 -7.58 14.22 7.37
CA VAL A 134 -8.52 13.38 6.61
C VAL A 134 -8.88 12.12 7.39
N GLU A 135 -7.91 11.45 8.00
CA GLU A 135 -8.14 10.23 8.80
C GLU A 135 -9.02 10.47 10.03
N ARG A 136 -8.88 11.62 10.70
CA ARG A 136 -9.74 11.98 11.86
C ARG A 136 -11.22 12.15 11.49
N ARG A 137 -11.55 12.25 10.20
CA ARG A 137 -12.92 12.45 9.68
C ARG A 137 -13.47 11.18 9.03
N ASP A 138 -13.14 10.03 9.61
CA ASP A 138 -13.33 8.66 9.10
C ASP A 138 -14.74 8.37 8.55
N THR A 139 -15.78 9.07 9.00
CA THR A 139 -17.17 8.89 8.56
C THR A 139 -17.44 9.31 7.10
N PHE A 140 -16.64 10.19 6.50
CA PHE A 140 -16.93 10.79 5.17
C PHE A 140 -16.04 10.31 4.02
N LYS A 141 -15.07 9.41 4.29
CA LYS A 141 -14.08 8.91 3.30
C LYS A 141 -14.70 8.29 2.05
N ARG A 142 -15.89 7.69 2.17
CA ARG A 142 -16.49 6.90 1.09
C ARG A 142 -17.28 7.72 0.06
N TRP A 143 -17.58 8.99 0.35
CA TRP A 143 -18.51 9.79 -0.47
C TRP A 143 -17.93 11.13 -0.97
N PHE A 144 -16.89 11.69 -0.34
CA PHE A 144 -16.40 13.06 -0.64
C PHE A 144 -14.95 13.19 -1.10
N GLY A 145 -14.37 12.12 -1.69
CA GLY A 145 -13.09 12.08 -2.42
C GLY A 145 -12.18 13.33 -2.39
N HIS A 146 -11.96 13.96 -3.55
CA HIS A 146 -11.07 15.13 -3.72
C HIS A 146 -11.45 16.39 -2.90
N PRO A 147 -12.74 16.77 -2.76
CA PRO A 147 -13.12 17.96 -1.98
C PRO A 147 -12.69 17.91 -0.51
N LEU A 148 -12.77 16.73 0.12
CA LEU A 148 -12.33 16.57 1.51
C LEU A 148 -10.82 16.76 1.64
N PHE A 149 -10.05 16.26 0.66
CA PHE A 149 -8.60 16.49 0.60
C PHE A 149 -8.28 17.97 0.42
N ILE A 150 -8.94 18.67 -0.51
CA ILE A 150 -8.73 20.12 -0.72
C ILE A 150 -9.02 20.91 0.56
N TYR A 151 -10.16 20.65 1.20
CA TYR A 151 -10.51 21.30 2.46
C TYR A 151 -9.49 20.99 3.57
N ALA A 152 -9.10 19.73 3.72
CA ALA A 152 -8.10 19.33 4.71
C ALA A 152 -6.75 20.01 4.45
N THR A 153 -6.33 20.12 3.19
CA THR A 153 -5.13 20.86 2.78
C THR A 153 -5.21 22.32 3.21
N VAL A 154 -6.28 23.03 2.85
CA VAL A 154 -6.46 24.46 3.19
C VAL A 154 -6.49 24.67 4.71
N VAL A 155 -7.24 23.87 5.46
CA VAL A 155 -7.35 24.02 6.92
C VAL A 155 -6.03 23.67 7.63
N THR A 156 -5.32 22.65 7.17
CA THR A 156 -4.00 22.31 7.72
C THR A 156 -3.02 23.45 7.47
N TRP A 157 -3.05 23.99 6.24
CA TRP A 157 -2.20 25.10 5.82
C TRP A 157 -2.45 26.37 6.63
N LEU A 158 -3.70 26.66 6.98
CA LEU A 158 -4.06 27.89 7.70
C LEU A 158 -3.95 27.81 9.22
N ARG A 159 -4.14 26.62 9.81
CA ARG A 159 -4.35 26.50 11.27
C ARG A 159 -3.43 25.53 12.01
N HIS A 160 -2.80 24.59 11.32
CA HIS A 160 -2.13 23.46 12.00
C HIS A 160 -0.70 23.19 11.54
N TYR A 161 -0.20 23.93 10.55
CA TYR A 161 1.18 23.84 10.10
C TYR A 161 1.93 25.08 10.56
N ASP A 162 2.83 24.91 11.53
CA ASP A 162 3.72 25.98 11.95
C ASP A 162 4.74 26.23 10.82
N ARG A 163 4.66 27.44 10.26
CA ARG A 163 5.51 27.91 9.16
C ARG A 163 6.70 28.72 9.66
N ARG A 164 6.70 29.10 10.94
CA ARG A 164 7.58 30.16 11.46
C ARG A 164 8.84 29.60 12.08
N HIS A 165 8.86 28.32 12.40
CA HIS A 165 10.03 27.65 12.95
C HIS A 165 10.40 26.46 12.06
N PRO A 166 11.70 26.23 11.79
CA PRO A 166 12.14 24.99 11.19
C PRO A 166 11.90 23.84 12.18
N HIS A 167 11.44 22.68 11.69
CA HIS A 167 10.99 21.57 12.56
C HIS A 167 11.66 20.24 12.26
N PHE A 168 12.59 20.20 11.29
CA PHE A 168 13.19 18.95 10.84
C PHE A 168 14.69 19.09 10.67
N GLY A 169 15.44 18.19 11.30
CA GLY A 169 16.83 17.89 10.95
C GLY A 169 16.86 16.66 10.05
N VAL A 170 17.70 16.65 9.02
CA VAL A 170 17.92 15.49 8.15
C VAL A 170 19.36 15.05 8.29
N HIS A 171 19.54 13.85 8.83
CA HIS A 171 20.85 13.22 8.95
C HIS A 171 21.01 12.24 7.80
N PHE A 172 21.98 12.50 6.93
CA PHE A 172 22.43 11.61 5.87
C PHE A 172 23.69 10.87 6.34
N HIS A 173 24.12 9.87 5.57
CA HIS A 173 25.37 9.17 5.85
C HIS A 173 26.59 10.12 5.85
N ASP A 174 26.55 11.15 5.01
CA ASP A 174 27.68 12.04 4.75
C ASP A 174 27.47 13.48 5.28
N GLY A 175 26.44 13.72 6.09
CA GLY A 175 26.20 15.06 6.62
C GLY A 175 24.88 15.25 7.35
N VAL A 176 24.73 16.42 7.97
CA VAL A 176 23.52 16.81 8.70
C VAL A 176 23.03 18.14 8.15
N VAL A 177 21.73 18.22 7.90
CA VAL A 177 21.02 19.45 7.61
C VAL A 177 20.10 19.72 8.79
N ASP A 178 20.54 20.59 9.69
CA ASP A 178 19.70 21.08 10.79
C ASP A 178 18.82 22.24 10.32
N ASP A 179 17.70 22.46 11.01
CA ASP A 179 16.79 23.57 10.78
C ASP A 179 16.22 23.68 9.35
N GLY A 180 15.76 22.55 8.80
CA GLY A 180 15.12 22.47 7.49
C GLY A 180 13.64 22.86 7.49
N TYR A 181 13.21 23.57 6.44
CA TYR A 181 11.81 23.73 6.07
C TYR A 181 11.43 22.69 5.00
N PHE A 182 10.34 21.97 5.22
CA PHE A 182 9.80 21.05 4.21
C PHE A 182 9.00 21.84 3.18
N THR A 183 9.51 21.91 1.94
CA THR A 183 8.81 22.45 0.78
C THR A 183 8.53 21.32 -0.20
N VAL A 184 7.25 21.15 -0.58
CA VAL A 184 6.87 20.30 -1.71
C VAL A 184 7.12 21.09 -2.98
N ALA A 185 8.24 20.84 -3.66
CA ALA A 185 8.44 21.29 -5.04
C ALA A 185 7.73 20.27 -5.96
N MET A 186 6.76 20.75 -6.73
CA MET A 186 6.09 19.96 -7.78
C MET A 186 6.87 20.05 -9.08
#